data_AF-A0A954L1S7-F1
#
_entry.id   AF-A0A954L1S7-F1
#
_cell.length_a   1.000
_cell.length_b   1.000
_cell.length_c   1.000
_cell.angle_alpha   90.00
_cell.angle_beta   90.00
_cell.angle_gamma   90.00
#
_symmetry.space_group_name_H-M   'P 1'
#
loop_
_entity.id
_entity.type
_entity.pdbx_description
1 polymer ?
#
loop_
_entity_poly.entity_id
_entity_poly.type
_entity_poly.pdbx_seq_one_letter_code
_entity_poly.pdbx_strand_id
1 'polypeptide(L)'
;MATRNPLSTLRCRMTFRGFREYLPKVAGQVAAISAFTMVFFSSAETPAFGNSETQPNVVVILTDDQGWGDVSCHGNPQIQTPHMDALAAEGAWFDRFFVSPVCAPTRASLLSGRFDVRTGVSGVTGRLEVMRSDEVTIAELFRDAGYRTGCFGKWHNGEQFPNNPAGQGFEEFFGFCGGHWNNYFDSTLEHNGRPVKTTGYITDVLTDAAIRFVTGDPGRPFFCYVPFNAPHTPWQVPDEWFDKCADRTSDRATQCAYAMVENIDHNVGRLLDALGEQRHNTIVVFLTDNGPNGQRYNGDLRGIKGSVHEGGVRVPLFISWPGKIAPRKIDRIAAHVDLLPTLAELCGVAVESTKPLDGRSLVPLLNGTTTANDWPDRSLFTLYGGTVRQRRGAV
;
A
#
# COMPACT_ATOMS: atom_id res chain seq x y z
N MET A 1 -52.91 -44.72 21.58
CA MET A 1 -52.01 -45.51 20.72
C MET A 1 -50.69 -44.75 20.64
N ALA A 2 -49.77 -45.05 21.56
CA ALA A 2 -48.67 -46.02 21.40
C ALA A 2 -47.51 -45.42 20.58
N THR A 3 -46.25 -45.34 21.01
CA THR A 3 -45.54 -45.74 22.24
C THR A 3 -44.14 -45.09 22.24
N ARG A 4 -43.68 -44.71 23.44
CA ARG A 4 -42.32 -44.72 24.06
C ARG A 4 -41.23 -45.51 23.31
N ASN A 5 -39.91 -45.25 23.39
CA ASN A 5 -39.04 -44.82 24.49
C ASN A 5 -37.59 -44.48 24.00
N PRO A 6 -36.69 -43.90 24.84
CA PRO A 6 -35.37 -43.36 24.54
C PRO A 6 -34.18 -44.20 25.08
N LEU A 7 -32.93 -43.87 24.69
CA LEU A 7 -31.67 -44.34 25.31
C LEU A 7 -30.62 -43.21 25.15
N SER A 8 -30.20 -42.49 26.19
CA SER A 8 -29.26 -42.82 27.29
C SER A 8 -27.77 -42.66 26.94
N THR A 9 -27.20 -41.58 27.49
CA THR A 9 -25.83 -41.34 27.98
C THR A 9 -24.79 -42.46 27.88
N LEU A 10 -23.58 -42.12 27.38
CA LEU A 10 -22.33 -42.67 27.92
C LEU A 10 -21.21 -41.61 27.88
N ARG A 11 -20.75 -41.17 29.06
CA ARG A 11 -19.49 -40.45 29.26
C ARG A 11 -18.37 -41.48 29.36
N CYS A 12 -17.26 -41.29 28.65
CA CYS A 12 -16.03 -42.04 28.90
C CYS A 12 -14.95 -41.11 29.45
N ARG A 13 -14.63 -41.27 30.75
CA ARG A 13 -13.41 -40.79 31.39
C ARG A 13 -12.40 -41.94 31.31
N MET A 14 -11.20 -41.67 30.81
CA MET A 14 -10.05 -42.56 31.04
C MET A 14 -9.04 -41.87 31.96
N THR A 15 -8.84 -42.48 33.12
CA THR A 15 -7.72 -42.25 34.05
C THR A 15 -7.28 -43.62 34.54
N PHE A 16 -6.00 -43.97 34.37
CA PHE A 16 -5.21 -44.94 35.15
C PHE A 16 -3.75 -44.76 34.68
N ARG A 17 -2.86 -44.08 35.40
CA ARG A 17 -2.05 -44.49 36.57
C ARG A 17 -1.29 -45.82 36.40
N GLY A 18 -0.01 -45.68 36.06
CA GLY A 18 1.14 -46.30 36.74
C GLY A 18 1.58 -47.69 36.30
N PHE A 19 2.81 -47.80 35.80
CA PHE A 19 3.72 -48.90 36.12
C PHE A 19 5.18 -48.43 36.02
N ARG A 20 6.03 -49.14 36.73
CA ARG A 20 7.25 -48.72 37.43
C ARG A 20 8.44 -49.51 36.88
N GLU A 21 9.62 -48.88 36.88
CA GLU A 21 10.99 -49.45 36.86
C GLU A 21 11.40 -50.35 35.67
N TYR A 22 12.51 -50.03 35.01
CA TYR A 22 13.62 -50.97 34.74
C TYR A 22 14.85 -50.21 34.18
N LEU A 23 15.90 -50.10 34.98
CA LEU A 23 17.29 -49.82 34.58
C LEU A 23 18.06 -51.15 34.67
N PRO A 24 19.12 -51.33 33.86
CA PRO A 24 20.42 -51.43 34.53
C PRO A 24 21.58 -50.70 33.83
N LYS A 25 22.58 -50.43 34.67
CA LYS A 25 23.90 -49.85 34.43
C LYS A 25 24.75 -50.69 33.47
N VAL A 26 25.57 -50.02 32.65
CA VAL A 26 26.90 -50.52 32.25
C VAL A 26 27.88 -49.36 32.32
N ALA A 27 28.91 -49.52 33.15
CA ALA A 27 30.11 -48.70 33.21
C ALA A 27 31.23 -49.42 32.48
N GLY A 28 32.07 -48.67 31.74
CA GLY A 28 33.28 -49.19 31.11
C GLY A 28 34.15 -48.05 30.62
N GLN A 29 35.29 -47.86 31.28
CA GLN A 29 36.32 -46.87 31.01
C GLN A 29 37.01 -47.11 29.66
N VAL A 30 37.27 -46.04 28.90
CA VAL A 30 38.50 -45.91 28.10
C VAL A 30 39.00 -44.48 28.25
N ALA A 31 40.10 -44.34 28.98
CA ALA A 31 40.91 -43.13 28.96
C ALA A 31 41.77 -43.15 27.69
N ALA A 32 41.67 -42.12 26.86
CA ALA A 32 42.64 -41.86 25.80
C ALA A 32 42.96 -40.37 25.80
N ILE A 33 44.21 -40.10 26.14
CA ILE A 33 44.92 -38.83 26.14
C ILE A 33 44.68 -38.13 24.79
N SER A 34 44.09 -36.94 24.83
CA SER A 34 44.13 -36.00 23.71
C SER A 34 44.66 -34.67 24.23
N ALA A 35 45.84 -34.32 23.74
CA ALA A 35 46.55 -33.10 24.03
C ALA A 35 45.63 -31.89 23.82
N PHE A 36 45.50 -31.07 24.86
CA PHE A 36 44.79 -29.81 24.81
C PHE A 36 45.68 -28.81 24.06
N THR A 37 45.62 -28.82 22.72
CA THR A 37 46.16 -27.73 21.92
C THR A 37 45.25 -26.54 22.17
N MET A 38 45.72 -25.60 23.00
CA MET A 38 45.10 -24.31 23.22
C MET A 38 45.17 -23.53 21.90
N VAL A 39 44.18 -23.74 21.03
CA VAL A 39 43.94 -22.86 19.89
C VAL A 39 43.46 -21.55 20.49
N PHE A 40 44.36 -20.57 20.57
CA PHE A 40 43.96 -19.18 20.73
C PHE A 40 43.12 -18.83 19.50
N PHE A 41 41.80 -18.97 19.62
CA PHE A 41 40.89 -18.22 18.78
C PHE A 41 41.12 -16.76 19.16
N SER A 42 41.99 -16.10 18.41
CA SER A 42 41.96 -14.66 18.30
C SER A 42 40.53 -14.33 17.89
N SER A 43 39.73 -13.89 18.86
CA SER A 43 38.47 -13.24 18.60
C SER A 43 38.88 -11.98 17.87
N ALA A 44 38.94 -12.07 16.54
CA ALA A 44 38.86 -10.89 15.71
C ALA A 44 37.52 -10.28 16.10
N GLU A 45 37.56 -9.29 17.00
CA GLU A 45 36.50 -8.31 17.11
C GLU A 45 36.34 -7.78 15.69
N THR A 46 35.37 -8.34 14.97
CA THR A 46 34.84 -7.69 13.78
C THR A 46 34.52 -6.29 14.26
N PRO A 47 35.19 -5.26 13.73
CA PRO A 47 34.84 -3.90 14.10
C PRO A 47 33.34 -3.81 13.86
N ALA A 48 32.59 -3.52 14.92
CA ALA A 48 31.21 -3.14 14.79
C ALA A 48 31.26 -1.92 13.87
N PHE A 49 30.98 -2.14 12.60
CA PHE A 49 30.74 -1.08 11.64
C PHE A 49 29.46 -0.41 12.12
N GLY A 50 29.64 0.54 13.03
CA GLY A 50 28.69 1.59 13.33
C GLY A 50 28.54 2.41 12.06
N ASN A 51 27.68 1.94 11.17
CA ASN A 51 26.99 2.72 10.16
C ASN A 51 25.78 1.91 9.69
N SER A 52 24.82 1.64 10.59
CA SER A 52 23.49 1.33 10.10
C SER A 52 22.93 2.63 9.56
N GLU A 53 22.97 2.84 8.25
CA GLU A 53 21.90 3.65 7.66
C GLU A 53 20.61 2.95 8.09
N THR A 54 19.88 3.57 9.01
CA THR A 54 18.62 3.04 9.52
C THR A 54 17.72 2.77 8.34
N GLN A 55 17.18 1.55 8.24
CA GLN A 55 16.22 1.20 7.19
C GLN A 55 15.18 2.32 7.03
N PRO A 56 14.92 2.82 5.80
CA PRO A 56 14.03 3.95 5.61
C PRO A 56 12.59 3.56 5.92
N ASN A 57 11.83 4.52 6.41
CA ASN A 57 10.39 4.42 6.51
C ASN A 57 9.74 4.54 5.12
N VAL A 58 8.53 4.04 4.98
CA VAL A 58 7.74 4.15 3.75
C VAL A 58 6.33 4.64 4.09
N VAL A 59 5.89 5.68 3.39
CA VAL A 59 4.50 6.13 3.35
C VAL A 59 3.99 6.03 1.91
N VAL A 60 2.90 5.31 1.70
CA VAL A 60 2.20 5.23 0.41
C VAL A 60 0.81 5.82 0.56
N ILE A 61 0.59 6.98 -0.06
CA ILE A 61 -0.69 7.69 -0.08
C ILE A 61 -1.38 7.37 -1.41
N LEU A 62 -2.56 6.76 -1.34
CA LEU A 62 -3.37 6.40 -2.50
C LEU A 62 -4.74 7.07 -2.41
N THR A 63 -5.13 7.83 -3.42
CA THR A 63 -6.47 8.45 -3.51
C THR A 63 -7.39 7.66 -4.44
N ASP A 64 -8.70 7.87 -4.29
CA ASP A 64 -9.75 7.09 -4.97
C ASP A 64 -10.54 7.97 -5.92
N ASP A 65 -10.49 7.68 -7.22
CA ASP A 65 -11.12 8.47 -8.29
C ASP A 65 -10.57 9.91 -8.47
N GLN A 66 -9.32 10.16 -8.07
CA GLN A 66 -8.61 11.39 -8.43
C GLN A 66 -7.93 11.23 -9.79
N GLY A 67 -8.25 12.11 -10.74
CA GLY A 67 -7.73 12.06 -12.10
C GLY A 67 -6.34 12.66 -12.28
N TRP A 68 -5.77 12.49 -13.47
CA TRP A 68 -4.50 13.12 -13.87
C TRP A 68 -4.53 14.63 -13.71
N GLY A 69 -5.63 15.26 -14.11
CA GLY A 69 -5.81 16.71 -14.01
C GLY A 69 -6.21 17.22 -12.63
N ASP A 70 -6.41 16.36 -11.63
CA ASP A 70 -6.78 16.77 -10.27
C ASP A 70 -5.53 17.06 -9.41
N VAL A 71 -4.47 17.60 -10.01
CA VAL A 71 -3.22 18.05 -9.34
C VAL A 71 -2.74 19.32 -10.06
N SER A 72 -2.39 20.38 -9.33
CA SER A 72 -2.05 21.67 -9.94
C SER A 72 -0.81 21.62 -10.81
N CYS A 73 0.22 20.86 -10.44
CA CYS A 73 1.44 20.69 -11.26
C CYS A 73 1.20 20.01 -12.62
N HIS A 74 0.01 19.45 -12.86
CA HIS A 74 -0.41 18.91 -14.16
C HIS A 74 -1.20 19.92 -15.02
N GLY A 75 -1.24 21.19 -14.62
CA GLY A 75 -1.73 22.30 -15.46
C GLY A 75 -3.19 22.68 -15.24
N ASN A 76 -3.86 22.16 -14.20
CA ASN A 76 -5.22 22.54 -13.87
C ASN A 76 -5.25 23.90 -13.13
N PRO A 77 -5.82 24.97 -13.71
CA PRO A 77 -5.83 26.28 -13.08
C PRO A 77 -6.91 26.42 -11.98
N GLN A 78 -7.79 25.43 -11.81
CA GLN A 78 -8.95 25.50 -10.91
C GLN A 78 -8.69 24.85 -9.54
N ILE A 79 -7.55 24.18 -9.36
CA ILE A 79 -7.22 23.40 -8.16
C ILE A 79 -5.90 23.87 -7.57
N GLN A 80 -5.74 23.72 -6.26
CA GLN A 80 -4.51 24.03 -5.53
C GLN A 80 -4.07 22.81 -4.74
N THR A 81 -2.92 22.23 -5.09
CA THR A 81 -2.33 21.08 -4.38
C THR A 81 -0.87 21.33 -4.01
N PRO A 82 -0.57 22.36 -3.18
CA PRO A 82 0.82 22.75 -2.90
C PRO A 82 1.67 21.65 -2.27
N HIS A 83 1.12 20.75 -1.47
CA HIS A 83 1.89 19.67 -0.83
C HIS A 83 2.18 18.53 -1.80
N MET A 84 1.20 18.14 -2.63
CA MET A 84 1.42 17.19 -3.72
C MET A 84 2.41 17.74 -4.76
N ASP A 85 2.30 19.03 -5.09
CA ASP A 85 3.22 19.72 -5.99
C ASP A 85 4.64 19.76 -5.40
N ALA A 86 4.77 19.97 -4.08
CA ALA A 86 6.06 19.89 -3.39
C ALA A 86 6.67 18.50 -3.47
N LEU A 87 5.90 17.42 -3.26
CA LEU A 87 6.37 16.03 -3.43
C LEU A 87 6.89 15.78 -4.85
N ALA A 88 6.21 16.30 -5.87
CA ALA A 88 6.65 16.18 -7.26
C ALA A 88 7.93 17.00 -7.55
N ALA A 89 8.05 18.18 -6.95
CA ALA A 89 9.18 19.09 -7.16
C ALA A 89 10.46 18.69 -6.42
N GLU A 90 10.33 18.05 -5.25
CA GLU A 90 11.47 17.64 -4.44
C GLU A 90 11.99 16.23 -4.79
N GLY A 91 11.16 15.40 -5.45
CA GLY A 91 11.45 14.01 -5.78
C GLY A 91 11.34 13.69 -7.28
N ALA A 92 11.07 12.43 -7.58
CA ALA A 92 10.84 11.96 -8.94
C ALA A 92 9.33 11.85 -9.22
N TRP A 93 8.91 12.27 -10.41
CA TRP A 93 7.55 12.03 -10.89
C TRP A 93 7.53 11.42 -12.28
N PHE A 94 6.50 10.63 -12.55
CA PHE A 94 6.36 9.91 -13.82
C PHE A 94 5.31 10.57 -14.70
N ASP A 95 5.72 10.95 -15.92
CA ASP A 95 4.80 11.44 -16.94
C ASP A 95 3.82 10.33 -17.33
N ARG A 96 4.30 9.09 -17.47
CA ARG A 96 3.55 7.96 -18.02
C ARG A 96 3.50 6.78 -17.05
N PHE A 97 2.83 6.97 -15.93
CA PHE A 97 2.53 5.91 -14.96
C PHE A 97 1.10 5.39 -15.12
N PHE A 98 0.94 4.07 -15.15
CA PHE A 98 -0.33 3.42 -15.48
C PHE A 98 -0.86 2.49 -14.39
N VAL A 99 -2.16 2.61 -14.14
CA VAL A 99 -2.97 1.79 -13.22
C VAL A 99 -4.02 0.96 -13.96
N SER A 100 -4.78 0.15 -13.24
CA SER A 100 -5.98 -0.50 -13.78
C SER A 100 -7.15 0.49 -13.83
N PRO A 101 -8.17 0.29 -14.69
CA PRO A 101 -9.21 1.31 -14.90
C PRO A 101 -10.16 1.53 -13.72
N VAL A 102 -10.08 0.70 -12.67
CA VAL A 102 -10.91 0.76 -11.47
C VAL A 102 -10.13 0.31 -10.23
N CYS A 103 -10.63 0.73 -9.07
CA CYS A 103 -9.96 0.74 -7.78
C CYS A 103 -9.43 -0.63 -7.28
N ALA A 104 -10.27 -1.65 -7.11
CA ALA A 104 -9.84 -2.94 -6.54
C ALA A 104 -8.71 -3.64 -7.34
N PRO A 105 -8.78 -3.74 -8.68
CA PRO A 105 -7.66 -4.19 -9.53
C PRO A 105 -6.35 -3.44 -9.30
N THR A 106 -6.39 -2.11 -9.23
CA THR A 106 -5.19 -1.31 -8.99
C THR A 106 -4.60 -1.59 -7.62
N ARG A 107 -5.43 -1.67 -6.58
CA ARG A 107 -4.99 -1.95 -5.20
C ARG A 107 -4.35 -3.32 -5.09
N ALA A 108 -4.94 -4.35 -5.69
CA ALA A 108 -4.37 -5.70 -5.70
C ALA A 108 -3.01 -5.73 -6.40
N SER A 109 -2.89 -5.01 -7.52
CA SER A 109 -1.66 -5.00 -8.32
C SER A 109 -0.55 -4.17 -7.68
N LEU A 110 -0.90 -3.06 -7.03
CA LEU A 110 0.01 -2.27 -6.19
C LEU A 110 0.57 -3.11 -5.05
N LEU A 111 -0.32 -3.81 -4.34
CA LEU A 111 0.04 -4.56 -3.13
C LEU A 111 0.83 -5.83 -3.44
N SER A 112 0.62 -6.49 -4.58
CA SER A 112 1.26 -7.78 -4.91
C SER A 112 2.39 -7.70 -5.93
N GLY A 113 2.58 -6.54 -6.59
CA GLY A 113 3.52 -6.40 -7.70
C GLY A 113 3.19 -7.24 -8.94
N ARG A 114 1.94 -7.70 -9.05
CA ARG A 114 1.43 -8.60 -10.09
C ARG A 114 0.15 -8.06 -10.68
N PHE A 115 -0.07 -8.21 -11.98
CA PHE A 115 -1.29 -7.69 -12.61
C PHE A 115 -2.54 -8.37 -12.05
N ASP A 116 -3.62 -7.61 -11.89
CA ASP A 116 -4.88 -8.00 -11.24
C ASP A 116 -5.47 -9.30 -11.82
N VAL A 117 -5.39 -9.46 -13.14
CA VAL A 117 -5.82 -10.70 -13.83
C VAL A 117 -5.12 -11.96 -13.32
N ARG A 118 -3.94 -11.85 -12.69
CA ARG A 118 -3.20 -12.95 -12.07
C ARG A 118 -3.49 -13.12 -10.58
N THR A 119 -3.97 -12.08 -9.90
CA THR A 119 -4.28 -12.06 -8.46
C THR A 119 -5.70 -12.57 -8.15
N GLY A 120 -6.52 -12.77 -9.18
CA GLY A 120 -7.92 -13.21 -9.06
C GLY A 120 -8.91 -12.05 -9.02
N VAL A 121 -8.44 -10.81 -8.91
CA VAL A 121 -9.27 -9.61 -8.94
C VAL A 121 -9.64 -9.29 -10.38
N SER A 122 -10.94 -9.10 -10.64
CA SER A 122 -11.48 -8.82 -11.98
C SER A 122 -12.62 -7.80 -11.99
N GLY A 123 -12.99 -7.26 -10.82
CA GLY A 123 -14.05 -6.29 -10.68
C GLY A 123 -14.00 -5.60 -9.31
N VAL A 124 -15.03 -4.81 -9.02
CA VAL A 124 -15.12 -3.97 -7.82
C VAL A 124 -16.21 -4.39 -6.84
N THR A 125 -17.02 -5.39 -7.21
CA THR A 125 -18.14 -5.88 -6.41
C THR A 125 -18.45 -7.33 -6.79
N GLY A 126 -19.37 -7.95 -6.06
CA GLY A 126 -19.82 -9.31 -6.33
C GLY A 126 -18.75 -10.37 -6.04
N ARG A 127 -17.80 -10.06 -5.14
CA ARG A 127 -16.61 -10.86 -4.81
C ARG A 127 -15.53 -10.87 -5.90
N LEU A 128 -15.71 -10.10 -6.97
CA LEU A 128 -14.69 -9.94 -8.01
C LEU A 128 -13.54 -9.02 -7.56
N GLU A 129 -13.72 -8.32 -6.44
CA GLU A 129 -12.74 -7.46 -5.78
C GLU A 129 -11.76 -8.23 -4.87
N VAL A 130 -12.05 -9.50 -4.55
CA VAL A 130 -11.29 -10.27 -3.55
C VAL A 130 -9.98 -10.77 -4.14
N MET A 131 -8.86 -10.27 -3.61
CA MET A 131 -7.53 -10.75 -3.97
C MET A 131 -7.32 -12.14 -3.37
N ARG A 132 -6.74 -13.08 -4.14
CA ARG A 132 -6.41 -14.41 -3.61
C ARG A 132 -5.44 -14.27 -2.44
N SER A 133 -5.72 -14.97 -1.35
CA SER A 133 -4.96 -14.86 -0.10
C SER A 133 -3.56 -15.46 -0.16
N ASP A 134 -3.21 -16.16 -1.23
CA ASP A 134 -1.88 -16.71 -1.49
C ASP A 134 -1.05 -15.80 -2.41
N GLU A 135 -1.53 -14.59 -2.72
CA GLU A 135 -0.67 -13.51 -3.20
C GLU A 135 0.10 -12.92 -2.01
N VAL A 136 1.41 -12.77 -2.14
CA VAL A 136 2.24 -12.14 -1.11
C VAL A 136 2.19 -10.63 -1.30
N THR A 137 1.75 -9.90 -0.28
CA THR A 137 1.68 -8.45 -0.35
C THR A 137 3.00 -7.78 0.08
N ILE A 138 3.19 -6.53 -0.36
CA ILE A 138 4.27 -5.66 0.10
C ILE A 138 4.23 -5.50 1.63
N ALA A 139 3.06 -5.49 2.26
CA ALA A 139 2.97 -5.40 3.72
C ALA A 139 3.49 -6.67 4.39
N GLU A 140 3.23 -7.86 3.84
CA GLU A 140 3.81 -9.10 4.36
C GLU A 140 5.34 -9.09 4.25
N LEU A 141 5.89 -8.71 3.08
CA LEU A 141 7.33 -8.60 2.88
C LEU A 141 7.99 -7.64 3.88
N PHE A 142 7.39 -6.47 4.09
CA PHE A 142 7.93 -5.46 5.00
C PHE A 142 7.81 -5.91 6.47
N ARG A 143 6.67 -6.47 6.87
CA ARG A 143 6.48 -7.02 8.22
C ARG A 143 7.53 -8.10 8.51
N ASP A 144 7.74 -9.03 7.58
CA ASP A 144 8.69 -10.13 7.75
C ASP A 144 10.16 -9.62 7.78
N ALA A 145 10.42 -8.45 7.18
CA ALA A 145 11.67 -7.71 7.30
C ALA A 145 11.80 -6.84 8.57
N GLY A 146 10.83 -6.89 9.49
CA GLY A 146 10.88 -6.22 10.79
C GLY A 146 10.17 -4.86 10.87
N TYR A 147 9.56 -4.41 9.77
CA TYR A 147 8.81 -3.16 9.76
C TYR A 147 7.53 -3.26 10.59
N ARG A 148 7.08 -2.12 11.10
CA ARG A 148 5.68 -1.92 11.50
C ARG A 148 4.83 -1.75 10.25
N THR A 149 3.67 -2.37 10.16
CA THR A 149 2.79 -2.23 8.99
C THR A 149 1.41 -1.69 9.34
N GLY A 150 1.02 -0.58 8.70
CA GLY A 150 -0.24 0.11 8.96
C GLY A 150 -1.04 0.41 7.69
N CYS A 151 -2.35 0.18 7.71
CA CYS A 151 -3.29 0.51 6.63
C CYS A 151 -4.42 1.43 7.15
N PHE A 152 -4.53 2.63 6.58
CA PHE A 152 -5.43 3.69 7.06
C PHE A 152 -6.40 4.13 5.96
N GLY A 153 -7.51 3.41 5.80
CA GLY A 153 -8.58 3.77 4.86
C GLY A 153 -9.22 2.59 4.13
N LYS A 154 -9.46 2.77 2.82
CA LYS A 154 -10.15 1.82 1.95
C LYS A 154 -9.25 0.64 1.58
N TRP A 155 -9.61 -0.56 2.02
CA TRP A 155 -8.91 -1.79 1.64
C TRP A 155 -9.33 -2.31 0.26
N HIS A 156 -10.61 -2.66 0.09
CA HIS A 156 -11.23 -3.11 -1.17
C HIS A 156 -10.57 -4.31 -1.86
N ASN A 157 -9.91 -5.20 -1.12
CA ASN A 157 -9.39 -6.47 -1.63
C ASN A 157 -9.83 -7.72 -0.86
N GLY A 158 -10.91 -7.59 -0.09
CA GLY A 158 -11.56 -8.68 0.66
C GLY A 158 -11.77 -8.32 2.13
N GLU A 159 -12.94 -8.66 2.68
CA GLU A 159 -13.31 -8.31 4.07
C GLU A 159 -13.06 -9.44 5.06
N GLN A 160 -13.06 -10.69 4.58
CA GLN A 160 -12.95 -11.87 5.44
C GLN A 160 -11.49 -12.28 5.57
N PHE A 161 -11.07 -12.71 6.77
CA PHE A 161 -9.79 -13.37 6.94
C PHE A 161 -9.74 -14.65 6.08
N PRO A 162 -8.65 -14.94 5.35
CA PRO A 162 -7.35 -14.24 5.36
C PRO A 162 -7.20 -13.10 4.31
N ASN A 163 -8.24 -12.71 3.58
CA ASN A 163 -8.19 -11.65 2.55
C ASN A 163 -8.25 -10.21 3.11
N ASN A 164 -8.57 -10.04 4.39
CA ASN A 164 -8.61 -8.74 5.05
C ASN A 164 -7.19 -8.21 5.36
N PRO A 165 -7.03 -6.93 5.73
CA PRO A 165 -5.71 -6.33 5.97
C PRO A 165 -4.83 -7.11 6.95
N ALA A 166 -5.41 -7.58 8.05
CA ALA A 166 -4.70 -8.37 9.06
C ALA A 166 -4.15 -9.70 8.51
N GLY A 167 -4.91 -10.37 7.64
CA GLY A 167 -4.46 -11.58 6.95
C GLY A 167 -3.50 -11.33 5.79
N GLN A 168 -3.27 -10.07 5.43
CA GLN A 168 -2.49 -9.65 4.25
C GLN A 168 -1.34 -8.69 4.61
N GLY A 169 -0.78 -8.83 5.81
CA GLY A 169 0.47 -8.17 6.15
C GLY A 169 0.37 -7.01 7.14
N PHE A 170 -0.81 -6.44 7.37
CA PHE A 170 -0.96 -5.25 8.19
C PHE A 170 -1.16 -5.58 9.67
N GLU A 171 -0.24 -5.13 10.53
CA GLU A 171 -0.37 -5.23 11.99
C GLU A 171 -1.42 -4.26 12.54
N GLU A 172 -1.56 -3.09 11.90
CA GLU A 172 -2.53 -2.06 12.23
C GLU A 172 -3.44 -1.77 11.04
N PHE A 173 -4.75 -1.86 11.24
CA PHE A 173 -5.76 -1.45 10.28
C PHE A 173 -6.78 -0.54 10.93
N PHE A 174 -6.97 0.64 10.35
CA PHE A 174 -8.03 1.57 10.71
C PHE A 174 -8.71 2.10 9.45
N GLY A 175 -9.92 1.64 9.15
CA GLY A 175 -10.56 1.96 7.87
C GLY A 175 -11.79 1.11 7.57
N PHE A 176 -11.93 0.67 6.32
CA PHE A 176 -13.05 -0.18 5.90
C PHE A 176 -12.69 -1.06 4.70
N CYS A 177 -13.33 -2.22 4.62
CA CYS A 177 -13.07 -3.20 3.55
C CYS A 177 -13.94 -3.03 2.29
N GLY A 178 -15.07 -2.32 2.42
CA GLY A 178 -15.97 -2.07 1.30
C GLY A 178 -15.35 -1.23 0.18
N GLY A 179 -15.88 -1.40 -1.04
CA GLY A 179 -15.44 -0.62 -2.20
C GLY A 179 -15.96 0.81 -2.28
N HIS A 180 -16.92 1.13 -1.43
CA HIS A 180 -17.60 2.42 -1.38
C HIS A 180 -18.03 2.70 0.05
N TRP A 181 -18.07 3.97 0.43
CA TRP A 181 -18.48 4.39 1.74
C TRP A 181 -19.48 5.55 1.63
N ASN A 182 -20.72 5.33 2.09
CA ASN A 182 -21.84 6.24 1.80
C ASN A 182 -21.83 7.56 2.60
N ASN A 183 -20.99 7.68 3.62
CA ASN A 183 -21.03 8.80 4.54
C ASN A 183 -19.61 9.25 4.91
N TYR A 184 -19.27 10.51 4.65
CA TYR A 184 -17.92 11.02 4.91
C TYR A 184 -17.80 11.70 6.28
N PHE A 185 -18.88 11.80 7.06
CA PHE A 185 -18.89 12.46 8.37
C PHE A 185 -19.30 11.51 9.50
N ASP A 186 -18.58 11.52 10.62
CA ASP A 186 -18.91 10.72 11.82
C ASP A 186 -19.14 9.23 11.51
N SER A 187 -18.30 8.69 10.63
CA SER A 187 -18.45 7.36 10.07
C SER A 187 -18.09 6.23 11.04
N THR A 188 -18.67 5.05 10.85
CA THR A 188 -18.28 3.85 11.62
C THR A 188 -17.21 3.08 10.85
N LEU A 189 -15.97 3.20 11.28
CA LEU A 189 -14.84 2.49 10.68
C LEU A 189 -14.55 1.18 11.45
N GLU A 190 -13.59 0.42 10.98
CA GLU A 190 -13.04 -0.75 11.64
C GLU A 190 -11.65 -0.42 12.18
N HIS A 191 -11.34 -0.84 13.40
CA HIS A 191 -10.01 -0.88 13.97
C HIS A 191 -9.66 -2.33 14.34
N ASN A 192 -8.77 -2.97 13.59
CA ASN A 192 -8.33 -4.36 13.80
C ASN A 192 -9.49 -5.34 14.09
N GLY A 193 -10.49 -5.39 13.21
CA GLY A 193 -11.66 -6.27 13.34
C GLY A 193 -12.77 -5.76 14.25
N ARG A 194 -12.66 -4.55 14.83
CA ARG A 194 -13.67 -3.99 15.73
C ARG A 194 -14.28 -2.71 15.15
N PRO A 195 -15.62 -2.56 15.13
CA PRO A 195 -16.24 -1.32 14.69
C PRO A 195 -15.96 -0.18 15.68
N VAL A 196 -15.63 0.99 15.14
CA VAL A 196 -15.31 2.23 15.89
C VAL A 196 -16.09 3.37 15.26
N LYS A 197 -16.92 4.05 16.06
CA LYS A 197 -17.58 5.30 15.63
C LYS A 197 -16.58 6.45 15.71
N THR A 198 -16.45 7.21 14.63
CA THR A 198 -15.56 8.36 14.56
C THR A 198 -16.32 9.68 14.67
N THR A 199 -15.57 10.77 14.75
CA THR A 199 -16.12 12.14 14.72
C THR A 199 -15.31 12.97 13.74
N GLY A 200 -15.97 13.74 12.88
CA GLY A 200 -15.35 14.56 11.86
C GLY A 200 -15.37 13.94 10.46
N TYR A 201 -14.64 14.57 9.55
CA TYR A 201 -14.54 14.18 8.15
C TYR A 201 -13.58 13.01 7.96
N ILE A 202 -13.98 11.99 7.18
CA ILE A 202 -13.28 10.70 7.09
C ILE A 202 -11.82 10.83 6.64
N THR A 203 -11.51 11.72 5.69
CA THR A 203 -10.13 11.94 5.23
C THR A 203 -9.26 12.45 6.38
N ASP A 204 -9.75 13.39 7.18
CA ASP A 204 -9.03 13.95 8.33
C ASP A 204 -8.83 12.89 9.42
N VAL A 205 -9.87 12.11 9.70
CA VAL A 205 -9.87 11.03 10.70
C VAL A 205 -8.90 9.90 10.34
N LEU A 206 -8.84 9.51 9.06
CA LEU A 206 -7.88 8.52 8.56
C LEU A 206 -6.45 9.07 8.65
N THR A 207 -6.26 10.36 8.37
CA THR A 207 -4.97 11.04 8.47
C THR A 207 -4.49 11.09 9.92
N ASP A 208 -5.38 11.39 10.88
CA ASP A 208 -5.05 11.35 12.30
C ASP A 208 -4.57 9.97 12.75
N ALA A 209 -5.18 8.90 12.23
CA ALA A 209 -4.77 7.53 12.51
C ALA A 209 -3.39 7.21 11.94
N ALA A 210 -3.14 7.61 10.68
CA ALA A 210 -1.82 7.48 10.07
C ALA A 210 -0.75 8.28 10.82
N ILE A 211 -1.04 9.51 11.24
CA ILE A 211 -0.15 10.35 12.05
C ILE A 211 0.20 9.66 13.38
N ARG A 212 -0.80 9.12 14.11
CA ARG A 212 -0.54 8.36 15.34
C ARG A 212 0.35 7.14 15.09
N PHE A 213 0.19 6.47 13.95
CA PHE A 213 1.00 5.31 13.61
C PHE A 213 2.46 5.65 13.32
N VAL A 214 2.71 6.70 12.52
CA VAL A 214 4.08 7.10 12.13
C VAL A 214 4.83 7.83 13.25
N THR A 215 4.12 8.33 14.27
CA THR A 215 4.73 8.99 15.45
C THR A 215 4.83 8.08 16.69
N GLY A 216 4.19 6.91 16.67
CA GLY A 216 3.97 6.10 17.88
C GLY A 216 5.14 5.25 18.38
N ASP A 217 6.10 4.88 17.52
CA ASP A 217 7.26 4.06 17.90
C ASP A 217 8.46 4.35 16.98
N PRO A 218 9.44 5.15 17.45
CA PRO A 218 10.58 5.52 16.65
C PRO A 218 11.64 4.41 16.54
N GLY A 219 11.46 3.26 17.22
CA GLY A 219 12.47 2.20 17.30
C GLY A 219 12.43 1.17 16.18
N ARG A 220 11.36 1.12 15.38
CA ARG A 220 11.18 0.23 14.23
C ARG A 220 10.80 1.04 13.00
N PRO A 221 11.37 0.75 11.82
CA PRO A 221 10.91 1.39 10.59
C PRO A 221 9.46 0.98 10.30
N PHE A 222 8.73 1.78 9.52
CA PHE A 222 7.34 1.50 9.21
C PHE A 222 7.02 1.50 7.70
N PHE A 223 6.04 0.70 7.33
CA PHE A 223 5.33 0.76 6.06
C PHE A 223 3.89 1.21 6.34
N CYS A 224 3.60 2.46 6.01
CA CYS A 224 2.32 3.12 6.22
C CYS A 224 1.60 3.28 4.89
N TYR A 225 0.50 2.56 4.70
CA TYR A 225 -0.37 2.67 3.54
C TYR A 225 -1.61 3.48 3.91
N VAL A 226 -1.84 4.59 3.22
CA VAL A 226 -2.94 5.53 3.47
C VAL A 226 -3.85 5.58 2.23
N PRO A 227 -4.71 4.55 2.04
CA PRO A 227 -5.66 4.52 0.94
C PRO A 227 -6.92 5.35 1.24
N PHE A 228 -6.88 6.65 0.98
CA PHE A 228 -8.07 7.49 1.07
C PHE A 228 -9.17 7.00 0.13
N ASN A 229 -10.41 7.21 0.54
CA ASN A 229 -11.60 7.04 -0.28
C ASN A 229 -12.05 8.34 -0.96
N ALA A 230 -11.45 9.48 -0.62
CA ALA A 230 -11.67 10.73 -1.36
C ALA A 230 -10.78 10.75 -2.64
N PRO A 231 -11.22 11.43 -3.72
CA PRO A 231 -12.49 12.13 -3.92
C PRO A 231 -13.64 11.27 -4.50
N HIS A 232 -13.65 9.94 -4.29
CA HIS A 232 -14.75 9.07 -4.71
C HIS A 232 -16.10 9.59 -4.21
N THR A 233 -17.17 9.26 -4.94
CA THR A 233 -18.54 9.56 -4.51
C THR A 233 -18.91 8.86 -3.19
N PRO A 234 -19.96 9.30 -2.47
CA PRO A 234 -20.70 10.54 -2.68
C PRO A 234 -19.83 11.77 -2.47
N TRP A 235 -20.04 12.81 -3.29
CA TRP A 235 -19.28 14.06 -3.19
C TRP A 235 -19.72 14.84 -1.96
N GLN A 236 -18.98 14.64 -0.87
CA GLN A 236 -19.21 15.20 0.45
C GLN A 236 -17.89 15.75 0.97
N VAL A 237 -17.89 17.00 1.41
CA VAL A 237 -16.70 17.70 1.93
C VAL A 237 -17.17 18.77 2.92
N PRO A 238 -16.40 19.15 3.95
CA PRO A 238 -16.81 20.23 4.85
C PRO A 238 -17.05 21.54 4.10
N ASP A 239 -18.03 22.33 4.55
CA ASP A 239 -18.45 23.58 3.87
C ASP A 239 -17.28 24.54 3.64
N GLU A 240 -16.35 24.64 4.60
CA GLU A 240 -15.16 25.50 4.48
C GLU A 240 -14.28 25.15 3.27
N TRP A 241 -14.25 23.88 2.85
CA TRP A 241 -13.49 23.44 1.67
C TRP A 241 -14.31 23.65 0.41
N PHE A 242 -15.60 23.35 0.45
CA PHE A 242 -16.50 23.58 -0.68
C PHE A 242 -16.52 25.06 -1.09
N ASP A 243 -16.61 25.96 -0.11
CA ASP A 243 -16.67 27.40 -0.30
C ASP A 243 -15.32 27.99 -0.79
N LYS A 244 -14.17 27.43 -0.39
CA LYS A 244 -12.84 27.82 -0.92
C LYS A 244 -12.70 27.58 -2.42
N CYS A 245 -13.43 26.61 -2.95
CA CYS A 245 -13.46 26.29 -4.38
C CYS A 245 -14.59 27.01 -5.12
N ALA A 246 -15.33 27.91 -4.46
CA ALA A 246 -16.34 28.74 -5.10
C ALA A 246 -15.76 29.55 -6.26
N ASP A 247 -16.60 29.83 -7.26
CA ASP A 247 -16.28 30.60 -8.47
C ASP A 247 -15.19 30.02 -9.40
N ARG A 248 -14.54 28.91 -9.03
CA ARG A 248 -13.53 28.25 -9.87
C ARG A 248 -14.16 27.43 -11.00
N THR A 249 -15.36 26.92 -10.78
CA THR A 249 -16.16 26.18 -11.77
C THR A 249 -17.65 26.37 -11.50
N SER A 250 -18.47 26.32 -12.54
CA SER A 250 -19.94 26.34 -12.41
C SER A 250 -20.54 24.97 -12.14
N ASP A 251 -19.78 23.89 -12.33
CA ASP A 251 -20.22 22.53 -12.05
C ASP A 251 -19.99 22.17 -10.57
N ARG A 252 -21.07 22.06 -9.80
CA ARG A 252 -21.02 21.80 -8.35
C ARG A 252 -20.35 20.46 -8.01
N ALA A 253 -20.50 19.46 -8.86
CA ALA A 253 -19.85 18.16 -8.69
C ALA A 253 -18.33 18.28 -8.77
N THR A 254 -17.84 18.95 -9.81
CA THR A 254 -16.41 19.28 -9.99
C THR A 254 -15.90 20.17 -8.86
N GLN A 255 -16.66 21.18 -8.44
CA GLN A 255 -16.31 22.02 -7.28
C GLN A 255 -16.10 21.17 -6.03
N CYS A 256 -17.03 20.26 -5.73
CA CYS A 256 -16.91 19.38 -4.58
C CYS A 256 -15.73 18.42 -4.72
N ALA A 257 -15.50 17.84 -5.90
CA ALA A 257 -14.36 16.95 -6.15
C ALA A 257 -13.02 17.69 -5.94
N TYR A 258 -12.89 18.92 -6.45
CA TYR A 258 -11.70 19.75 -6.21
C TYR A 258 -11.54 20.07 -4.73
N ALA A 259 -12.61 20.48 -4.04
CA ALA A 259 -12.57 20.75 -2.59
C ALA A 259 -12.14 19.51 -1.78
N MET A 260 -12.61 18.32 -2.16
CA MET A 260 -12.17 17.06 -1.54
C MET A 260 -10.68 16.82 -1.78
N VAL A 261 -10.17 17.10 -2.99
CA VAL A 261 -8.74 16.98 -3.32
C VAL A 261 -7.88 18.01 -2.59
N GLU A 262 -8.33 19.25 -2.42
CA GLU A 262 -7.60 20.25 -1.61
C GLU A 262 -7.55 19.86 -0.13
N ASN A 263 -8.61 19.23 0.39
CA ASN A 263 -8.57 18.63 1.72
C ASN A 263 -7.60 17.43 1.78
N ILE A 264 -7.51 16.59 0.74
CA ILE A 264 -6.49 15.54 0.67
C ILE A 264 -5.10 16.17 0.70
N ASP A 265 -4.84 17.20 -0.11
CA ASP A 265 -3.55 17.89 -0.14
C ASP A 265 -3.18 18.49 1.22
N HIS A 266 -4.15 19.10 1.91
CA HIS A 266 -3.96 19.55 3.28
C HIS A 266 -3.56 18.41 4.23
N ASN A 267 -4.20 17.25 4.11
CA ASN A 267 -3.88 16.07 4.91
C ASN A 267 -2.53 15.43 4.53
N VAL A 268 -2.11 15.51 3.27
CA VAL A 268 -0.74 15.18 2.84
C VAL A 268 0.23 16.09 3.60
N GLY A 269 0.00 17.41 3.64
CA GLY A 269 0.78 18.36 4.42
C GLY A 269 0.87 17.98 5.90
N ARG A 270 -0.27 17.73 6.54
CA ARG A 270 -0.33 17.31 7.96
C ARG A 270 0.49 16.04 8.24
N LEU A 271 0.43 15.06 7.34
CA LEU A 271 1.19 13.82 7.47
C LEU A 271 2.69 14.06 7.29
N LEU A 272 3.09 14.88 6.31
CA LEU A 272 4.49 15.26 6.09
C LEU A 272 5.06 16.04 7.28
N ASP A 273 4.29 16.97 7.84
CA ASP A 273 4.66 17.74 9.04
C ASP A 273 4.84 16.83 10.25
N ALA A 274 3.95 15.83 10.42
CA ALA A 274 4.04 14.85 11.49
C ALA A 274 5.26 13.92 11.39
N LEU A 275 5.82 13.74 10.18
CA LEU A 275 7.11 13.06 10.05
C LEU A 275 8.22 13.91 10.67
N GLY A 276 8.17 15.24 10.66
CA GLY A 276 9.22 16.07 11.26
C GLY A 276 10.62 15.65 10.82
N GLU A 277 11.52 15.39 11.78
CA GLU A 277 12.89 14.96 11.48
C GLU A 277 12.94 13.65 10.68
N GLN A 278 12.13 12.62 10.97
CA GLN A 278 12.21 11.34 10.25
C GLN A 278 11.84 11.45 8.75
N ARG A 279 11.31 12.60 8.29
CA ARG A 279 11.07 12.88 6.86
C ARG A 279 12.31 12.66 6.00
N HIS A 280 13.51 12.97 6.49
CA HIS A 280 14.77 12.76 5.72
C HIS A 280 15.04 11.28 5.43
N ASN A 281 14.57 10.37 6.29
CA ASN A 281 14.71 8.93 6.13
C ASN A 281 13.36 8.24 5.85
N THR A 282 12.45 8.95 5.19
CA THR A 282 11.14 8.42 4.79
C THR A 282 10.95 8.56 3.28
N ILE A 283 10.65 7.45 2.62
CA ILE A 283 10.19 7.42 1.24
C ILE A 283 8.69 7.72 1.25
N VAL A 284 8.28 8.78 0.57
CA VAL A 284 6.86 9.13 0.40
C VAL A 284 6.45 8.88 -1.05
N VAL A 285 5.44 8.06 -1.25
CA VAL A 285 4.82 7.76 -2.54
C VAL A 285 3.41 8.34 -2.54
N PHE A 286 3.09 9.16 -3.54
CA PHE A 286 1.73 9.61 -3.81
C PHE A 286 1.28 9.08 -5.18
N LEU A 287 0.10 8.47 -5.24
CA LEU A 287 -0.54 8.04 -6.47
C LEU A 287 -2.07 7.97 -6.34
N THR A 288 -2.77 7.71 -7.44
CA THR A 288 -4.23 7.54 -7.47
C THR A 288 -4.58 6.17 -8.04
N ASP A 289 -5.75 5.61 -7.71
CA ASP A 289 -6.10 4.24 -8.09
C ASP A 289 -6.64 4.08 -9.52
N ASN A 290 -7.23 5.12 -10.08
CA ASN A 290 -7.71 5.18 -11.46
C ASN A 290 -7.98 6.63 -11.87
N GLY A 291 -8.39 6.83 -13.13
CA GLY A 291 -8.87 8.13 -13.62
C GLY A 291 -10.09 8.66 -12.85
N PRO A 292 -10.52 9.91 -13.14
CA PRO A 292 -11.54 10.57 -12.34
C PRO A 292 -12.91 9.90 -12.50
N ASN A 293 -13.74 9.93 -11.46
CA ASN A 293 -15.17 9.66 -11.61
C ASN A 293 -15.91 10.95 -11.92
N GLY A 294 -16.54 11.01 -13.09
CA GLY A 294 -17.12 12.24 -13.64
C GLY A 294 -16.17 12.95 -14.61
N GLN A 295 -16.74 13.86 -15.41
CA GLN A 295 -15.98 14.65 -16.39
C GLN A 295 -15.51 15.96 -15.74
N ARG A 296 -14.20 16.19 -15.74
CA ARG A 296 -13.55 17.44 -15.32
C ARG A 296 -12.19 17.56 -16.00
N TYR A 297 -11.42 18.60 -15.69
CA TYR A 297 -10.10 18.81 -16.29
C TYR A 297 -9.22 17.56 -16.14
N ASN A 298 -8.70 17.05 -17.25
CA ASN A 298 -7.89 15.83 -17.27
C ASN A 298 -6.66 15.93 -18.19
N GLY A 299 -6.18 17.15 -18.47
CA GLY A 299 -4.99 17.38 -19.30
C GLY A 299 -5.07 16.78 -20.71
N ASP A 300 -6.20 16.98 -21.40
CA ASP A 300 -6.51 16.42 -22.73
C ASP A 300 -6.49 14.89 -22.85
N LEU A 301 -6.41 14.18 -21.72
CA LEU A 301 -6.42 12.72 -21.72
C LEU A 301 -7.83 12.19 -22.01
N ARG A 302 -7.91 11.24 -22.94
CA ARG A 302 -9.17 10.60 -23.31
C ARG A 302 -9.64 9.62 -22.25
N GLY A 303 -10.90 9.72 -21.83
CA GLY A 303 -11.56 8.78 -20.94
C GLY A 303 -11.50 9.20 -19.48
N ILE A 304 -12.23 8.46 -18.65
CA ILE A 304 -12.36 8.63 -17.20
C ILE A 304 -12.33 7.24 -16.54
N LYS A 305 -12.60 7.12 -15.23
CA LYS A 305 -12.74 5.83 -14.53
C LYS A 305 -13.52 4.81 -15.36
N GLY A 306 -13.02 3.57 -15.39
CA GLY A 306 -13.58 2.48 -16.19
C GLY A 306 -13.19 2.50 -17.68
N SER A 307 -12.40 3.49 -18.12
CA SER A 307 -11.86 3.52 -19.48
C SER A 307 -10.46 2.91 -19.55
N VAL A 308 -10.17 2.11 -20.57
CA VAL A 308 -8.81 1.65 -20.86
C VAL A 308 -7.93 2.74 -21.52
N HIS A 309 -8.48 3.92 -21.80
CA HIS A 309 -7.76 5.05 -22.39
C HIS A 309 -6.99 5.86 -21.33
N GLU A 310 -6.05 6.71 -21.76
CA GLU A 310 -5.13 7.43 -20.86
C GLU A 310 -5.85 8.10 -19.69
N GLY A 311 -6.97 8.78 -19.91
CA GLY A 311 -7.67 9.49 -18.85
C GLY A 311 -8.31 8.59 -17.79
N GLY A 312 -8.43 7.28 -18.05
CA GLY A 312 -8.91 6.28 -17.09
C GLY A 312 -7.80 5.52 -16.35
N VAL A 313 -6.56 5.54 -16.84
CA VAL A 313 -5.46 4.72 -16.30
C VAL A 313 -4.12 5.40 -16.15
N ARG A 314 -3.89 6.56 -16.79
CA ARG A 314 -2.69 7.36 -16.57
C ARG A 314 -2.97 8.25 -15.38
N VAL A 315 -2.18 8.08 -14.33
CA VAL A 315 -2.41 8.75 -13.03
C VAL A 315 -1.11 9.37 -12.51
N PRO A 316 -1.19 10.38 -11.63
CA PRO A 316 -0.03 10.93 -10.94
C PRO A 316 0.73 9.83 -10.20
N LEU A 317 2.06 9.89 -10.26
CA LEU A 317 2.96 9.15 -9.37
C LEU A 317 4.09 10.06 -8.98
N PHE A 318 4.18 10.38 -7.69
CA PHE A 318 5.28 11.13 -7.08
C PHE A 318 6.00 10.25 -6.07
N ILE A 319 7.33 10.20 -6.14
CA ILE A 319 8.18 9.45 -5.22
C ILE A 319 9.25 10.40 -4.69
N SER A 320 9.19 10.69 -3.40
CA SER A 320 10.11 11.61 -2.75
C SER A 320 10.88 10.95 -1.62
N TRP A 321 12.21 11.12 -1.65
CA TRP A 321 13.12 10.75 -0.59
C TRP A 321 14.24 11.80 -0.48
N PRO A 322 14.12 12.78 0.44
CA PRO A 322 15.04 13.92 0.53
C PRO A 322 16.50 13.50 0.62
N GLY A 323 17.34 14.07 -0.25
CA GLY A 323 18.77 13.78 -0.31
C GLY A 323 19.15 12.42 -0.91
N LYS A 324 18.17 11.57 -1.27
CA LYS A 324 18.41 10.24 -1.86
C LYS A 324 17.82 10.11 -3.27
N ILE A 325 16.65 10.71 -3.52
CA ILE A 325 16.05 10.83 -4.86
C ILE A 325 16.10 12.30 -5.28
N ALA A 326 16.78 12.59 -6.38
CA ALA A 326 16.88 13.95 -6.91
C ALA A 326 15.62 14.36 -7.70
N PRO A 327 15.25 15.67 -7.70
CA PRO A 327 14.18 16.23 -8.49
C PRO A 327 14.24 15.83 -9.97
N ARG A 328 13.19 15.18 -10.49
CA ARG A 328 13.12 14.85 -11.92
C ARG A 328 11.76 14.43 -12.45
N LYS A 329 11.55 14.70 -13.74
CA LYS A 329 10.50 14.09 -14.56
C LYS A 329 11.01 12.84 -15.26
N ILE A 330 10.28 11.74 -15.17
CA ILE A 330 10.57 10.47 -15.85
C ILE A 330 9.50 10.21 -16.91
N ASP A 331 9.91 10.11 -18.17
CA ASP A 331 9.01 9.93 -19.32
C ASP A 331 8.79 8.45 -19.70
N ARG A 332 9.58 7.54 -19.13
CA ARG A 332 9.51 6.10 -19.35
C ARG A 332 8.23 5.53 -18.75
N ILE A 333 7.62 4.59 -19.47
CA ILE A 333 6.39 3.96 -19.01
C ILE A 333 6.66 3.12 -17.74
N ALA A 334 5.85 3.37 -16.72
CA ALA A 334 5.85 2.66 -15.44
C ALA A 334 4.41 2.24 -15.09
N ALA A 335 4.24 1.33 -14.14
CA ALA A 335 2.94 0.83 -13.72
C ALA A 335 2.96 0.47 -12.24
N HIS A 336 1.79 0.50 -11.62
CA HIS A 336 1.58 0.15 -10.21
C HIS A 336 2.18 -1.20 -9.77
N VAL A 337 2.29 -2.19 -10.65
CA VAL A 337 3.00 -3.47 -10.35
C VAL A 337 4.49 -3.27 -10.05
N ASP A 338 5.09 -2.17 -10.49
CA ASP A 338 6.51 -1.87 -10.28
C ASP A 338 6.81 -1.34 -8.87
N LEU A 339 5.81 -0.89 -8.12
CA LEU A 339 6.05 -0.23 -6.84
C LEU A 339 6.52 -1.19 -5.75
N LEU A 340 6.00 -2.43 -5.71
CA LEU A 340 6.49 -3.45 -4.78
C LEU A 340 7.99 -3.72 -4.95
N PRO A 341 8.50 -4.14 -6.13
CA PRO A 341 9.93 -4.40 -6.26
C PRO A 341 10.78 -3.14 -6.10
N THR A 342 10.27 -1.96 -6.46
CA THR A 342 10.98 -0.69 -6.26
C THR A 342 11.16 -0.36 -4.78
N LEU A 343 10.09 -0.40 -4.00
CA LEU A 343 10.13 -0.07 -2.58
C LEU A 343 10.92 -1.10 -1.79
N ALA A 344 10.81 -2.39 -2.16
CA ALA A 344 11.61 -3.44 -1.57
C ALA A 344 13.12 -3.21 -1.80
N GLU A 345 13.53 -2.85 -3.03
CA GLU A 345 14.94 -2.55 -3.33
C GLU A 345 15.44 -1.31 -2.58
N LEU A 346 14.68 -0.20 -2.56
CA LEU A 346 15.05 1.01 -1.83
C LEU A 346 15.22 0.78 -0.31
N CYS A 347 14.50 -0.19 0.25
CA CYS A 347 14.52 -0.50 1.67
C CYS A 347 15.46 -1.67 2.03
N GLY A 348 16.07 -2.33 1.04
CA GLY A 348 16.85 -3.55 1.25
C GLY A 348 16.01 -4.73 1.75
N VAL A 349 14.71 -4.77 1.43
CA VAL A 349 13.78 -5.84 1.78
C VAL A 349 13.85 -6.92 0.70
N ALA A 350 14.04 -8.17 1.12
CA ALA A 350 14.03 -9.31 0.20
C ALA A 350 12.62 -9.55 -0.34
N VAL A 351 12.52 -9.76 -1.65
CA VAL A 351 11.26 -10.15 -2.30
C VAL A 351 11.16 -11.67 -2.32
N GLU A 352 10.61 -12.24 -1.25
CA GLU A 352 10.33 -13.68 -1.16
C GLU A 352 8.88 -13.96 -1.55
N SER A 353 8.66 -14.49 -2.76
CA SER A 353 7.33 -14.88 -3.22
C SER A 353 7.37 -16.19 -3.98
N THR A 354 6.36 -17.04 -3.76
CA THR A 354 6.18 -18.29 -4.51
C THR A 354 5.71 -18.05 -5.94
N LYS A 355 5.27 -16.83 -6.26
CA LYS A 355 4.77 -16.41 -7.57
C LYS A 355 5.64 -15.30 -8.15
N PRO A 356 6.02 -15.35 -9.44
CA PRO A 356 6.89 -14.34 -10.02
C PRO A 356 6.19 -12.99 -10.13
N LEU A 357 6.87 -11.90 -9.76
CA LEU A 357 6.37 -10.54 -9.97
C LEU A 357 6.20 -10.24 -11.47
N ASP A 358 5.26 -9.33 -11.79
CA ASP A 358 5.16 -8.74 -13.12
C ASP A 358 5.91 -7.41 -13.22
N GLY A 359 6.02 -6.70 -12.09
CA GLY A 359 6.73 -5.45 -12.00
C GLY A 359 8.24 -5.60 -12.07
N ARG A 360 8.91 -4.49 -12.36
CA ARG A 360 10.37 -4.34 -12.24
C ARG A 360 10.68 -3.14 -11.37
N SER A 361 11.78 -3.20 -10.64
CA SER A 361 12.22 -2.06 -9.84
C SER A 361 12.53 -0.84 -10.71
N LEU A 362 11.99 0.31 -10.32
CA LEU A 362 12.21 1.61 -10.94
C LEU A 362 13.43 2.33 -10.37
N VAL A 363 14.16 1.75 -9.41
CA VAL A 363 15.36 2.37 -8.80
C VAL A 363 16.37 2.89 -9.83
N PRO A 364 16.69 2.17 -10.93
CA PRO A 364 17.57 2.71 -11.96
C PRO A 364 17.06 4.00 -12.60
N LEU A 365 15.72 4.12 -12.77
CA LEU A 365 15.09 5.35 -13.25
C LEU A 365 15.06 6.44 -12.20
N LEU A 366 14.96 6.11 -10.90
CA LEU A 366 14.97 7.10 -9.82
C LEU A 366 16.37 7.70 -9.62
N ASN A 367 17.40 6.86 -9.58
CA ASN A 367 18.79 7.28 -9.30
C ASN A 367 19.49 7.96 -10.49
N GLY A 368 18.94 7.83 -11.70
CA GLY A 368 19.48 8.52 -12.88
C GLY A 368 20.72 7.88 -13.47
N THR A 369 21.00 6.66 -13.05
CA THR A 369 22.13 5.84 -13.51
C THR A 369 21.85 5.14 -14.84
N THR A 370 20.68 5.35 -15.43
CA THR A 370 20.20 4.58 -16.60
C THR A 370 20.13 5.48 -17.83
N THR A 371 20.80 5.08 -18.92
CA THR A 371 20.61 5.70 -20.23
C THR A 371 19.40 5.11 -20.95
N ALA A 372 18.96 5.73 -22.06
CA ALA A 372 17.87 5.18 -22.88
C ALA A 372 18.14 3.74 -23.37
N ASN A 373 19.41 3.35 -23.50
CA ASN A 373 19.80 2.00 -23.92
C ASN A 373 19.77 0.97 -22.78
N ASP A 374 19.84 1.43 -21.52
CA ASP A 374 19.92 0.57 -20.33
C ASP A 374 18.54 0.27 -19.72
N TRP A 375 17.50 0.96 -20.18
CA TRP A 375 16.12 0.75 -19.75
C TRP A 375 15.27 0.13 -20.87
N PRO A 376 15.11 -1.20 -20.94
CA PRO A 376 14.45 -1.84 -22.05
C PRO A 376 12.98 -1.45 -22.14
N ASP A 377 12.52 -1.24 -23.37
CA ASP A 377 11.12 -1.06 -23.71
C ASP A 377 10.27 -2.24 -23.21
N ARG A 378 9.03 -1.95 -22.84
CA ARG A 378 8.06 -2.97 -22.43
C ARG A 378 6.69 -2.70 -23.00
N SER A 379 5.84 -3.72 -22.98
CA SER A 379 4.41 -3.56 -23.26
C SER A 379 3.62 -3.70 -21.96
N LEU A 380 2.74 -2.74 -21.71
CA LEU A 380 1.73 -2.80 -20.67
C LEU A 380 0.38 -3.10 -21.30
N PHE A 381 -0.38 -3.99 -20.68
CA PHE A 381 -1.72 -4.35 -21.11
C PHE A 381 -2.71 -3.91 -20.05
N THR A 382 -3.75 -3.21 -20.49
CA THR A 382 -4.88 -2.82 -19.65
C THR A 382 -6.11 -3.54 -20.16
N LEU A 383 -6.82 -4.23 -19.27
CA LEU A 383 -8.03 -4.97 -19.58
C LEU A 383 -9.18 -4.46 -18.72
N TYR A 384 -10.32 -4.14 -19.35
CA TYR A 384 -11.55 -3.83 -18.61
C TYR A 384 -12.78 -3.92 -19.52
N GLY A 385 -13.88 -4.49 -19.02
CA GLY A 385 -15.15 -4.58 -19.74
C GLY A 385 -15.04 -5.25 -21.12
N GLY A 386 -14.21 -6.28 -21.26
CA GLY A 386 -13.94 -6.96 -22.53
C GLY A 386 -13.05 -6.19 -23.51
N THR A 387 -12.57 -5.00 -23.15
CA THR A 387 -11.65 -4.20 -23.96
C THR A 387 -10.21 -4.43 -23.52
N VAL A 388 -9.30 -4.58 -24.48
CA VAL A 388 -7.85 -4.67 -24.24
C VAL A 388 -7.15 -3.50 -24.90
N ARG A 389 -6.21 -2.86 -24.17
CA ARG A 389 -5.33 -1.82 -24.71
C ARG A 389 -3.88 -2.18 -24.42
N GLN A 390 -3.08 -2.29 -25.47
CA GLN A 390 -1.63 -2.36 -25.35
C GLN A 390 -1.04 -0.95 -25.34
N ARG A 391 -0.09 -0.71 -24.46
CA ARG A 391 0.79 0.46 -24.43
C ARG A 391 2.22 -0.02 -24.52
N ARG A 392 2.90 0.32 -25.60
CA ARG A 392 4.31 0.02 -25.76
C ARG A 392 5.13 1.24 -25.32
N GLY A 393 6.13 1.00 -24.48
CA GLY A 393 7.24 1.91 -24.31
C GLY A 393 8.06 1.85 -25.59
N ALA A 394 8.21 3.00 -26.24
CA ALA A 394 9.05 3.34 -27.40
C ALA A 394 8.61 4.78 -27.79
N VAL A 395 9.44 5.75 -28.17
CA VAL A 395 10.85 5.80 -28.62
C VAL A 395 11.53 6.97 -27.91
#